data_AF-A0A7X4C2E0-F1
#
_entry.id   AF-A0A7X4C2E0-F1
#
_cell.length_a   1.000
_cell.length_b   1.000
_cell.length_c   1.000
_cell.angle_alpha   90.00
_cell.angle_beta   90.00
_cell.angle_gamma   90.00
#
_symmetry.space_group_name_H-M   'P 1'
#
loop_
_entity.id
_entity.type
_entity.pdbx_description
1 polymer ?
#
loop_
_entity_poly.entity_id
_entity_poly.type
_entity_poly.pdbx_seq_one_letter_code
_entity_poly.pdbx_strand_id
1 'polypeptide(L)' 'MRFLTDISKAWDEEMRRDTEAALQGSGELDEIVAAAPYLASNTRSFSTGSVTHVDGGAL' A
#
# COMPACT_ATOMS: atom_id res chain seq x y z
N MET A 1 -3.80 -4.58 8.40
CA MET A 1 -2.75 -4.29 7.41
C MET A 1 -1.85 -3.11 7.72
N ARG A 2 -0.56 -3.22 7.37
CA ARG A 2 0.48 -2.23 7.71
C ARG A 2 1.43 -1.93 6.53
N PHE A 3 1.92 -0.69 6.48
CA PHE A 3 3.03 -0.27 5.62
C PHE A 3 4.32 -0.13 6.42
N LEU A 4 5.44 -0.54 5.83
CA LEU A 4 6.75 -0.40 6.44
C LEU A 4 7.23 1.06 6.34
N THR A 5 7.16 1.75 7.46
CA THR A 5 7.55 3.16 7.62
C THR A 5 8.79 3.26 8.51
N ASP A 6 9.25 4.48 8.82
CA ASP A 6 10.38 4.65 9.76
C ASP A 6 10.14 4.01 11.13
N ILE A 7 8.87 3.92 11.56
CA ILE A 7 8.51 3.28 12.83
C ILE A 7 8.76 1.76 12.77
N SER A 8 8.55 1.12 11.61
CA SER A 8 8.73 -0.33 11.48
C SER A 8 10.18 -0.77 11.48
N LYS A 9 11.15 0.17 11.46
CA LYS A 9 12.57 -0.13 11.65
C LYS A 9 12.88 -0.66 13.05
N ALA A 10 12.02 -0.35 14.04
CA ALA A 10 12.14 -0.84 15.40
C ALA A 10 11.41 -2.16 15.65
N TRP A 11 10.71 -2.71 14.65
CA TRP A 11 9.94 -3.95 14.78
C TRP A 11 10.82 -5.16 14.50
N ASP A 12 10.51 -6.26 15.18
CA ASP A 12 11.09 -7.55 14.82
C ASP A 12 10.51 -8.10 13.50
N GLU A 13 11.15 -9.14 12.96
CA GLU A 13 10.78 -9.73 11.67
C GLU A 13 9.35 -10.29 11.65
N GLU A 14 8.86 -10.78 12.79
CA GLU A 14 7.50 -11.32 12.91
C GLU A 14 6.46 -10.19 12.82
N MET A 15 6.70 -9.08 13.52
CA MET A 15 5.85 -7.89 13.49
C MET A 15 5.81 -7.19 12.13
N ARG A 16 6.87 -7.34 11.32
CA ARG A 16 6.96 -6.82 9.96
C ARG A 16 6.21 -7.66 8.94
N ARG A 17 5.76 -8.86 9.29
CA ARG A 17 4.92 -9.68 8.41
C ARG A 17 3.46 -9.35 8.61
N ASP A 18 2.75 -9.27 7.49
CA ASP A 18 1.30 -9.15 7.47
C ASP A 18 0.70 -10.41 6.87
N THR A 19 -0.05 -11.16 7.67
CA THR A 19 -0.68 -12.41 7.24
C THR A 19 -2.14 -12.22 6.85
N GLU A 20 -2.69 -11.02 7.05
CA GLU A 20 -4.10 -10.71 6.74
C GLU A 20 -4.28 -10.29 5.28
N ALA A 21 -3.23 -9.79 4.63
CA ALA A 21 -3.24 -9.47 3.21
C ALA A 21 -3.14 -10.73 2.33
N ALA A 22 -3.90 -10.77 1.24
CA ALA A 22 -3.83 -11.86 0.26
C ALA A 22 -2.44 -12.00 -0.37
N LEU A 23 -1.73 -10.88 -0.55
CA LEU A 23 -0.36 -10.87 -1.08
C LEU A 23 0.71 -11.33 -0.09
N GLN A 24 0.36 -11.57 1.18
CA GLN A 24 1.24 -12.03 2.25
C GLN A 24 2.49 -11.15 2.43
N GLY A 25 2.52 -10.36 3.51
CA GLY A 25 3.59 -9.44 3.83
C GLY A 25 3.10 -8.00 3.95
N SER A 26 3.83 -7.19 4.72
CA SER A 26 3.52 -5.76 4.83
C SER A 26 3.82 -5.06 3.50
N GLY A 27 3.05 -4.03 3.18
CA GLY A 27 3.32 -3.18 2.03
C GLY A 27 4.54 -2.29 2.26
N GLU A 28 5.24 -1.94 1.19
CA GLU A 28 6.29 -0.92 1.22
C GLU A 28 5.69 0.47 1.07
N LEU A 29 6.23 1.46 1.79
CA LEU A 29 5.69 2.84 1.74
C LEU A 29 5.65 3.40 0.31
N ASP A 30 6.61 3.02 -0.52
CA ASP A 30 6.68 3.47 -1.91
C ASP A 30 5.50 2.98 -2.75
N GLU A 31 4.84 1.87 -2.39
CA GLU A 31 3.70 1.32 -3.13
C GLU A 31 2.45 2.21 -3.00
N ILE A 32 2.16 2.70 -1.80
CA ILE A 32 1.07 3.66 -1.58
C ILE A 32 1.40 5.03 -2.17
N VAL A 33 2.66 5.47 -2.07
CA VAL A 33 3.09 6.76 -2.64
C VAL A 33 2.99 6.74 -4.17
N ALA A 34 3.37 5.64 -4.82
CA ALA A 34 3.30 5.47 -6.28
C ALA A 34 1.87 5.52 -6.83
N ALA A 35 0.86 5.21 -6.01
CA ALA A 35 -0.53 5.32 -6.41
C ALA A 35 -0.95 6.76 -6.75
N ALA A 36 -0.38 7.76 -6.07
CA ALA A 36 -0.70 9.17 -6.29
C ALA A 36 -0.29 9.68 -7.69
N PRO A 37 0.98 9.58 -8.16
CA PRO A 37 1.33 9.99 -9.51
C PRO A 37 0.67 9.12 -10.58
N TYR A 38 0.39 7.84 -10.29
CA TYR A 38 -0.39 6.99 -11.19
C TYR A 38 -1.84 7.47 -11.31
N LEU A 39 -2.46 7.99 -10.24
CA LEU A 39 -3.83 8.55 -10.29
C LEU A 39 -3.85 9.94 -10.92
N ALA A 40 -2.82 10.75 -10.69
CA ALA A 40 -2.69 12.10 -11.22
C ALA A 40 -2.23 12.16 -12.68
N SER A 41 -1.89 11.03 -13.30
CA SER A 41 -1.40 11.00 -14.68
C SER A 41 -2.50 11.29 -15.71
N ASN A 42 -2.11 11.86 -16.85
CA ASN A 42 -3.04 12.17 -17.94
C ASN A 42 -3.73 10.93 -18.55
N THR A 43 -3.14 9.75 -18.36
CA THR A 43 -3.73 8.46 -18.77
C THR A 43 -5.02 8.12 -18.02
N ARG A 44 -5.35 8.84 -16.94
CA ARG A 44 -6.56 8.64 -16.13
C ARG A 44 -7.55 9.79 -16.17
N SER A 45 -7.52 10.59 -17.24
CA SER A 45 -8.40 11.76 -17.41
C SER A 45 -9.92 11.49 -17.31
N PHE A 46 -10.35 10.23 -17.52
CA PHE A 46 -11.76 9.83 -17.43
C PHE A 46 -12.13 9.12 -16.10
N SER A 47 -11.19 9.01 -15.15
CA SER A 47 -11.44 8.42 -13.82
C SER A 47 -11.58 9.54 -12.78
N THR A 48 -12.77 9.66 -12.18
CA THR A 48 -13.03 10.63 -11.11
C THR A 48 -13.99 10.04 -10.08
N GLY A 49 -13.92 10.51 -8.83
CA GLY A 49 -14.79 10.07 -7.73
C GLY A 49 -14.63 8.61 -7.31
N SER A 50 -13.58 7.91 -7.78
CA SER A 50 -13.29 6.53 -7.39
C SER A 50 -12.39 6.48 -6.15
N VAL A 51 -12.59 5.45 -5.33
CA VAL A 51 -11.68 5.07 -4.25
C VAL A 51 -10.89 3.86 -4.71
N THR A 52 -9.56 3.97 -4.71
CA THR A 52 -8.65 2.85 -5.03
C THR A 52 -7.97 2.39 -3.76
N HIS A 53 -8.17 1.12 -3.43
CA HIS A 53 -7.49 0.48 -2.31
C HIS A 53 -6.06 0.08 -2.71
N VAL A 54 -5.10 0.36 -1.84
CA VAL A 54 -3.69 -0.06 -1.98
C VAL A 54 -3.32 -0.78 -0.71
N ASP A 55 -3.58 -2.08 -0.73
CA ASP A 55 -3.92 -2.78 0.49
C ASP A 55 -3.61 -4.29 0.34
N GLY A 56 -2.80 -4.68 -0.65
CA GLY A 56 -2.40 -6.08 -0.85
C GLY A 56 -3.54 -7.12 -0.89
N GLY A 57 -4.81 -6.69 -1.09
CA GLY A 57 -5.98 -7.54 -1.00
C GLY A 57 -6.37 -7.97 0.42
N ALA A 58 -6.03 -7.20 1.47
CA ALA A 58 -6.58 -7.43 2.80
C ALA A 58 -8.02 -6.92 2.88
N LEU A 59 -8.97 -7.83 3.12
CA LEU A 59 -10.39 -7.53 3.33
C LEU A 59 -10.80 -7.88 4.77
#